data_AF-A0A2E1ELJ1-F1
#
_entry.id   AF-A0A2E1ELJ1-F1
#
_cell.length_a   1.000
_cell.length_b   1.000
_cell.length_c   1.000
_cell.angle_alpha   90.00
_cell.angle_beta   90.00
_cell.angle_gamma   90.00
#
_symmetry.space_group_name_H-M   'P 1'
#
loop_
_entity.id
_entity.type
_entity.pdbx_description
1 polymer ?
#
loop_
_entity_poly.entity_id
_entity_poly.type
_entity_poly.pdbx_seq_one_letter_code
_entity_poly.pdbx_strand_id
1 'polypeptide(L)'
;MALPRILAARPRRAFSCPQGGRFWSCDGMSERPGDDRARAGEARRRPAPQAAGATPLRGRTERREGRYSRFVSLMKIALPLGAFLLLGIVLFYSGVFSGRDNLDTAFRDIDRQPTDLRMVSPRVAGVTGDGSPYVVTADNATQDPAEPNFVTFDNIQADVKTNGEQDWLSLTASRGRYNSETQTLDLTQKIDIFTTWGYEMHGEQATVDFDQGKLRSDSEVQGHGPLGTLRADSMSADHATQVLRFDGNVKMLILPDQPSQGVEE
;
A
#
# COMPACT_ATOMS: atom_id res chain seq x y z
N MET A 1 34.66 -0.90 41.66
CA MET A 1 34.96 -2.30 41.27
C MET A 1 33.60 -2.98 41.07
N ALA A 2 33.12 -3.40 39.91
CA ALA A 2 33.71 -3.55 38.58
C ALA A 2 32.63 -3.32 37.49
N LEU A 3 33.00 -2.60 36.44
CA LEU A 3 32.50 -2.73 35.05
C LEU A 3 33.51 -3.63 34.31
N PRO A 4 33.31 -4.04 33.04
CA PRO A 4 32.08 -4.29 32.27
C PRO A 4 32.15 -5.65 31.52
N ARG A 5 31.05 -6.10 30.90
CA ARG A 5 31.18 -6.93 29.70
C ARG A 5 30.11 -6.60 28.66
N ILE A 6 30.54 -5.73 27.76
CA ILE A 6 29.97 -5.40 26.47
C ILE A 6 30.03 -6.66 25.61
N LEU A 7 28.92 -7.05 24.98
CA LEU A 7 28.96 -7.84 23.75
C LEU A 7 27.99 -7.27 22.72
N ALA A 8 28.52 -7.18 21.52
CA ALA A 8 28.11 -6.32 20.43
C ALA A 8 26.97 -6.92 19.57
N ALA A 9 26.46 -6.04 18.71
CA ALA A 9 25.32 -6.20 17.85
C ALA A 9 25.57 -7.00 16.55
N ARG A 10 24.47 -7.57 16.03
CA ARG A 10 24.10 -7.81 14.59
C ARG A 10 24.87 -8.90 13.80
N PRO A 11 24.39 -9.35 12.62
CA PRO A 11 23.01 -9.43 12.08
C PRO A 11 22.65 -10.75 11.34
N ARG A 12 21.34 -10.94 11.09
CA ARG A 12 20.66 -11.57 9.93
C ARG A 12 21.47 -12.49 8.99
N ARG A 13 21.12 -13.79 8.96
CA ARG A 13 20.96 -14.73 7.80
C ARG A 13 20.28 -16.01 8.37
N ALA A 14 19.44 -16.80 7.72
CA ALA A 14 18.96 -16.89 6.36
C ALA A 14 17.53 -17.48 6.40
N PHE A 15 16.64 -16.97 5.57
CA PHE A 15 15.38 -17.63 5.25
C PHE A 15 15.68 -18.89 4.44
N SER A 16 15.20 -20.02 4.93
CA SER A 16 15.00 -21.24 4.18
C SER A 16 13.75 -21.07 3.31
N CYS A 17 13.86 -21.33 2.02
CA CYS A 17 12.72 -21.71 1.18
C CYS A 17 13.22 -22.77 0.18
N PRO A 18 12.64 -23.98 0.17
CA PRO A 18 13.09 -25.07 -0.67
C PRO A 18 12.47 -25.02 -2.07
N GLN A 19 13.32 -25.38 -3.04
CA GLN A 19 13.05 -26.09 -4.29
C GLN A 19 11.69 -25.87 -4.98
N GLY A 20 11.75 -25.08 -6.05
CA GLY A 20 10.78 -25.09 -7.13
C GLY A 20 10.73 -26.44 -7.83
N GLY A 21 9.51 -26.93 -8.05
CA GLY A 21 9.25 -28.10 -8.87
C GLY A 21 8.82 -27.72 -10.27
N ARG A 22 9.21 -28.59 -11.21
CA ARG A 22 8.45 -29.03 -12.40
C ARG A 22 8.30 -27.96 -13.49
N PHE A 23 8.48 -28.22 -14.78
CA PHE A 23 8.69 -29.39 -15.64
C PHE A 23 8.81 -28.76 -17.04
N TRP A 24 9.63 -29.24 -17.97
CA TRP A 24 9.35 -29.31 -19.42
C TRP A 24 10.58 -29.94 -20.08
N SER A 25 10.29 -30.98 -20.87
CA SER A 25 11.20 -31.91 -21.52
C SER A 25 12.24 -31.24 -22.42
N CYS A 26 13.47 -31.72 -22.34
CA CYS A 26 14.39 -31.73 -23.48
C CYS A 26 14.72 -33.18 -23.80
N ASP A 27 14.45 -33.53 -25.06
CA ASP A 27 14.51 -34.85 -25.64
C ASP A 27 15.96 -35.32 -25.82
N GLY A 28 16.11 -36.64 -25.87
CA GLY A 28 17.35 -37.37 -25.70
C GLY A 28 18.40 -37.10 -26.79
N MET A 29 19.61 -36.75 -26.34
CA MET A 29 20.85 -36.81 -27.10
C MET A 29 21.53 -38.14 -26.74
N SER A 30 21.64 -39.07 -27.68
CA SER A 30 22.45 -40.29 -27.53
C SER A 30 23.76 -40.12 -28.29
N GLU A 31 24.85 -40.13 -27.54
CA GLU A 31 26.23 -40.22 -28.00
C GLU A 31 26.47 -41.53 -28.78
N ARG A 32 27.40 -41.53 -29.75
CA ARG A 32 28.72 -42.17 -29.62
C ARG A 32 29.60 -42.05 -30.89
N PRO A 33 30.94 -42.26 -30.76
CA PRO A 33 31.94 -41.52 -31.51
C PRO A 33 32.88 -42.39 -32.38
N GLY A 34 33.81 -41.71 -33.07
CA GLY A 34 35.06 -42.25 -33.63
C GLY A 34 34.90 -42.88 -35.02
N ASP A 35 35.85 -42.85 -35.93
CA ASP A 35 37.22 -42.36 -36.01
C ASP A 35 37.62 -42.42 -37.50
N ASP A 36 38.82 -41.95 -37.83
CA ASP A 36 39.65 -42.36 -38.96
C ASP A 36 39.52 -41.68 -40.34
N ARG A 37 40.43 -40.70 -40.49
CA ARG A 37 41.59 -40.73 -41.40
C ARG A 37 41.38 -40.86 -42.94
N ALA A 38 41.94 -39.82 -43.57
CA ALA A 38 43.00 -39.90 -44.59
C ALA A 38 42.65 -40.01 -46.09
N ARG A 39 43.27 -39.06 -46.81
CA ARG A 39 44.00 -39.17 -48.08
C ARG A 39 43.23 -39.40 -49.39
N ALA A 40 43.41 -38.40 -50.26
CA ALA A 40 44.04 -38.47 -51.58
C ALA A 40 43.52 -39.49 -52.62
N GLY A 41 43.28 -38.99 -53.84
CA GLY A 41 43.17 -39.78 -55.06
C GLY A 41 42.13 -39.19 -56.01
N GLU A 42 42.52 -38.35 -56.97
CA GLU A 42 42.97 -38.76 -58.31
C GLU A 42 41.81 -39.11 -59.25
N ALA A 43 41.54 -38.15 -60.15
CA ALA A 43 41.23 -38.30 -61.57
C ALA A 43 40.09 -39.19 -62.09
N ARG A 44 39.50 -38.60 -63.15
CA ARG A 44 39.21 -39.20 -64.48
C ARG A 44 37.73 -39.57 -64.73
N ARG A 45 37.05 -38.76 -65.56
CA ARG A 45 36.75 -39.00 -67.00
C ARG A 45 35.56 -38.15 -67.47
N ARG A 46 35.79 -37.33 -68.51
CA ARG A 46 34.75 -36.83 -69.43
C ARG A 46 34.36 -37.97 -70.41
N PRO A 47 33.21 -37.90 -71.13
CA PRO A 47 33.13 -37.09 -72.35
C PRO A 47 31.81 -36.30 -72.53
N ALA A 48 31.90 -35.27 -73.37
CA ALA A 48 30.79 -34.53 -73.98
C ALA A 48 30.21 -35.27 -75.20
N PRO A 49 29.10 -34.78 -75.76
CA PRO A 49 29.17 -34.06 -77.04
C PRO A 49 28.37 -32.73 -76.98
N GLN A 50 28.84 -31.58 -77.48
CA GLN A 50 28.91 -31.14 -78.89
C GLN A 50 27.56 -31.32 -79.63
N ALA A 51 26.98 -30.34 -80.33
CA ALA A 51 27.42 -29.02 -80.76
C ALA A 51 26.22 -28.23 -81.34
N ALA A 52 26.47 -26.94 -81.62
CA ALA A 52 25.76 -26.04 -82.54
C ALA A 52 24.32 -25.62 -82.14
N GLY A 53 24.00 -24.35 -81.93
CA GLY A 53 24.40 -23.19 -82.70
C GLY A 53 23.20 -22.73 -83.52
N ALA A 54 22.43 -21.78 -83.00
CA ALA A 54 21.48 -21.00 -83.80
C ALA A 54 21.11 -19.73 -83.04
N THR A 55 21.67 -18.60 -83.49
CA THR A 55 21.13 -17.27 -83.24
C THR A 55 19.85 -17.13 -84.07
N PRO A 56 18.66 -16.87 -83.49
CA PRO A 56 17.58 -16.32 -84.27
C PRO A 56 17.63 -14.80 -84.19
N LEU A 57 17.59 -14.25 -85.40
CA LEU A 57 17.53 -12.85 -85.74
C LEU A 57 16.37 -12.13 -85.08
N ARG A 58 16.62 -10.85 -84.85
CA ARG A 58 15.66 -9.80 -84.49
C ARG A 58 14.50 -9.78 -85.49
N GLY A 59 13.37 -10.39 -85.11
CA GLY A 59 12.10 -10.32 -85.82
C GLY A 59 11.19 -9.30 -85.16
N ARG A 60 11.11 -8.12 -85.78
CA ARG A 60 10.14 -7.06 -85.48
C ARG A 60 8.73 -7.57 -85.79
N THR A 61 7.88 -7.74 -84.79
CA THR A 61 6.43 -7.83 -85.00
C THR A 61 5.70 -6.73 -84.23
N GLU A 62 5.16 -5.80 -85.03
CA GLU A 62 3.82 -5.23 -84.88
C GLU A 62 3.53 -4.49 -83.56
N ARG A 63 3.82 -3.18 -83.46
CA ARG A 63 2.87 -2.12 -83.86
C ARG A 63 1.39 -2.52 -83.85
N ARG A 64 0.82 -2.93 -82.71
CA ARG A 64 -0.62 -2.73 -82.46
C ARG A 64 -1.11 -2.70 -81.01
N GLU A 65 -0.33 -2.27 -80.01
CA GLU A 65 -0.84 -2.26 -78.60
C GLU A 65 -0.52 -1.01 -77.78
N GLY A 66 -0.23 0.12 -78.43
CA GLY A 66 0.11 1.37 -77.72
C GLY A 66 -1.02 1.93 -76.84
N ARG A 67 -2.27 1.52 -77.02
CA ARG A 67 -3.41 1.97 -76.21
C ARG A 67 -3.69 1.04 -75.02
N TYR A 68 -3.59 -0.27 -75.23
CA TYR A 68 -3.83 -1.27 -74.17
C TYR A 68 -2.67 -1.34 -73.17
N SER A 69 -1.43 -1.25 -73.67
CA SER A 69 -0.23 -1.16 -72.83
C SER A 69 -0.21 0.09 -71.93
N ARG A 70 -0.65 1.24 -72.47
CA ARG A 70 -0.80 2.48 -71.69
C ARG A 70 -1.92 2.40 -70.66
N PHE A 71 -3.04 1.76 -71.00
CA PHE A 71 -4.15 1.55 -70.06
C PHE A 71 -3.73 0.68 -68.87
N VAL A 72 -3.04 -0.43 -69.13
CA VAL A 72 -2.51 -1.30 -68.06
C VAL A 72 -1.44 -0.60 -67.22
N SER A 73 -0.57 0.20 -67.85
CA SER A 73 0.45 0.97 -67.13
C SER A 73 -0.16 2.08 -66.25
N LEU A 74 -1.28 2.68 -66.68
CA LEU A 74 -1.99 3.70 -65.92
C LEU A 74 -2.75 3.08 -64.75
N MET A 75 -3.35 1.90 -64.95
CA MET A 75 -4.03 1.16 -63.87
C MET A 75 -3.06 0.70 -62.77
N LYS A 76 -1.81 0.35 -63.13
CA LYS A 76 -0.75 0.02 -62.16
C LYS A 76 -0.35 1.19 -61.25
N ILE A 77 -0.65 2.43 -61.63
CA ILE A 77 -0.36 3.65 -60.83
C ILE A 77 -1.63 4.16 -60.14
N ALA A 78 -2.77 4.14 -60.84
CA ALA A 78 -4.04 4.60 -60.30
C ALA A 78 -4.49 3.78 -59.09
N LEU A 79 -4.24 2.46 -59.11
CA LEU A 79 -4.67 1.54 -58.07
C LEU A 79 -3.93 1.73 -56.73
N PRO A 80 -2.59 1.79 -56.67
CA PRO A 80 -1.91 2.13 -55.41
C PRO A 80 -2.21 3.57 -54.96
N LEU A 81 -2.38 4.52 -55.89
CA LEU A 81 -2.70 5.91 -55.54
C LEU A 81 -4.09 6.03 -54.90
N GLY A 82 -5.08 5.29 -55.42
CA GLY A 82 -6.40 5.17 -54.80
C GLY A 82 -6.35 4.49 -53.42
N ALA A 83 -5.51 3.48 -53.23
CA ALA A 83 -5.32 2.85 -51.93
C ALA A 83 -4.73 3.82 -50.89
N PHE A 84 -3.71 4.61 -51.26
CA PHE A 84 -3.16 5.66 -50.40
C PHE A 84 -4.17 6.77 -50.10
N LEU A 85 -5.00 7.15 -51.08
CA LEU A 85 -6.05 8.15 -50.89
C LEU A 85 -7.10 7.65 -49.88
N LEU A 86 -7.58 6.42 -50.03
CA LEU A 86 -8.51 5.81 -49.08
C LEU A 86 -7.90 5.68 -47.68
N LEU A 87 -6.65 5.24 -47.58
CA LEU A 87 -5.92 5.19 -46.31
C LEU A 87 -5.85 6.58 -45.67
N GLY A 88 -5.54 7.62 -46.45
CA GLY A 88 -5.50 9.01 -45.99
C GLY A 88 -6.86 9.50 -45.49
N ILE A 89 -7.95 9.19 -46.19
CA ILE A 89 -9.32 9.55 -45.78
C ILE A 89 -9.69 8.85 -44.46
N VAL A 90 -9.39 7.55 -44.34
CA VAL A 90 -9.64 6.79 -43.11
C VAL A 90 -8.85 7.37 -41.95
N LEU A 91 -7.57 7.68 -42.13
CA LEU A 91 -6.74 8.28 -41.09
C LEU A 91 -7.21 9.70 -40.71
N PHE A 92 -7.69 10.48 -41.68
CA PHE A 92 -8.24 11.81 -41.46
C PHE A 92 -9.55 11.74 -40.66
N TYR A 93 -10.48 10.84 -41.03
CA TYR A 93 -11.73 10.63 -40.29
C TYR A 93 -11.54 9.90 -38.95
N SER A 94 -10.56 9.02 -38.84
CA SER A 94 -10.25 8.26 -37.63
C SER A 94 -9.67 9.15 -36.51
N GLY A 95 -9.43 10.44 -36.77
CA GLY A 95 -8.94 11.35 -35.75
C GLY A 95 -7.54 11.03 -35.25
N VAL A 96 -6.75 10.25 -36.00
CA VAL A 96 -5.37 9.86 -35.61
C VAL A 96 -4.44 11.08 -35.48
N PHE A 97 -4.79 12.20 -36.12
CA PHE A 97 -4.10 13.48 -35.98
C PHE A 97 -4.77 14.44 -34.98
N SER A 98 -5.93 14.09 -34.42
CA SER A 98 -6.66 14.86 -33.41
C SER A 98 -6.75 14.07 -32.12
N GLY A 99 -5.68 14.10 -31.32
CA GLY A 99 -5.72 13.55 -29.97
C GLY A 99 -4.49 12.75 -29.59
N ARG A 100 -3.34 13.42 -29.47
CA ARG A 100 -2.54 13.18 -28.26
C ARG A 100 -3.49 13.51 -27.10
N ASP A 101 -3.66 12.60 -26.15
CA ASP A 101 -4.29 12.78 -24.82
C ASP A 101 -5.58 11.99 -24.53
N ASN A 102 -6.13 11.17 -25.43
CA ASN A 102 -7.37 10.41 -25.14
C ASN A 102 -7.15 8.98 -24.62
N LEU A 103 -5.90 8.49 -24.56
CA LEU A 103 -5.59 7.19 -23.94
C LEU A 103 -5.34 7.27 -22.43
N ASP A 104 -5.20 8.48 -21.88
CA ASP A 104 -5.07 8.73 -20.44
C ASP A 104 -6.43 9.07 -19.77
N THR A 105 -7.47 9.35 -20.56
CA THR A 105 -8.81 9.69 -20.03
C THR A 105 -9.65 8.45 -19.71
N ALA A 106 -9.52 7.36 -20.48
CA ALA A 106 -10.27 6.12 -20.24
C ALA A 106 -9.85 5.38 -18.95
N PHE A 107 -8.68 5.71 -18.39
CA PHE A 107 -8.23 5.22 -17.07
C PHE A 107 -8.36 6.27 -15.95
N ARG A 108 -8.81 7.49 -16.26
CA ARG A 108 -9.04 8.56 -15.26
C ARG A 108 -10.50 8.71 -14.82
N ASP A 109 -11.44 8.12 -15.56
CA ASP A 109 -12.87 8.12 -15.23
C ASP A 109 -13.37 6.83 -14.56
N ILE A 110 -12.46 5.91 -14.21
CA ILE A 110 -12.79 4.83 -13.27
C ILE A 110 -12.62 5.37 -11.86
N ASP A 111 -13.75 5.65 -11.21
CA ASP A 111 -13.94 5.77 -9.76
C ASP A 111 -13.14 6.86 -9.02
N ARG A 112 -13.33 8.13 -9.40
CA ARG A 112 -13.41 9.19 -8.38
C ARG A 112 -14.85 9.42 -7.98
N GLN A 113 -15.53 8.36 -7.56
CA GLN A 113 -16.63 8.55 -6.63
C GLN A 113 -16.00 8.69 -5.24
N PRO A 114 -16.42 9.71 -4.48
CA PRO A 114 -16.32 9.90 -3.06
C PRO A 114 -16.38 8.68 -2.14
N THR A 115 -15.78 7.52 -2.41
CA THR A 115 -16.06 6.34 -1.59
C THR A 115 -15.41 6.56 -0.24
N ASP A 116 -16.23 6.77 0.79
CA ASP A 116 -15.81 6.85 2.18
C ASP A 116 -14.78 5.76 2.46
N LEU A 117 -13.57 6.19 2.84
CA LEU A 117 -12.52 5.23 3.14
C LEU A 117 -12.85 4.64 4.51
N ARG A 118 -13.46 3.46 4.50
CA ARG A 118 -13.86 2.74 5.70
C ARG A 118 -12.91 1.57 5.96
N MET A 119 -12.33 1.56 7.15
CA MET A 119 -11.47 0.51 7.67
C MET A 119 -12.22 -0.28 8.73
N VAL A 120 -12.14 -1.61 8.65
CA VAL A 120 -12.70 -2.52 9.64
C VAL A 120 -11.58 -2.99 10.56
N SER A 121 -11.82 -2.92 11.87
CA SER A 121 -10.86 -3.28 12.91
C SER A 121 -9.48 -2.64 12.73
N PRO A 122 -9.37 -1.31 12.51
CA PRO A 122 -8.08 -0.65 12.40
C PRO A 122 -7.27 -0.83 13.69
N ARG A 123 -5.98 -1.06 13.52
CA ARG A 123 -5.01 -1.16 14.63
C ARG A 123 -3.80 -0.29 14.33
N VAL A 124 -3.56 0.67 15.20
CA VAL A 124 -2.42 1.58 15.14
C VAL A 124 -1.55 1.33 16.37
N ALA A 125 -0.25 1.17 16.16
CA ALA A 125 0.70 1.05 17.25
C ALA A 125 1.76 2.14 17.10
N GLY A 126 2.17 2.71 18.23
CA GLY A 126 3.11 3.82 18.26
C GLY A 126 3.88 3.87 19.57
N VAL A 127 4.61 4.96 19.74
CA VAL A 127 5.37 5.26 20.94
C VAL A 127 5.08 6.71 21.31
N THR A 128 4.74 6.96 22.57
CA THR A 128 4.50 8.30 23.13
C THR A 128 5.84 9.06 23.25
N GLY A 129 5.78 10.38 23.45
CA GLY A 129 6.98 11.23 23.56
C GLY A 129 7.94 10.85 24.70
N ASP A 130 7.48 10.13 25.72
CA ASP A 130 8.28 9.60 26.82
C ASP A 130 8.91 8.22 26.52
N GLY A 131 8.62 7.62 25.36
CA GLY A 131 9.11 6.29 24.99
C GLY A 131 8.16 5.13 25.32
N SER A 132 6.99 5.42 25.90
CA SER A 132 5.98 4.42 26.26
C SER A 132 5.24 3.89 25.02
N PRO A 133 5.23 2.56 24.75
CA PRO A 133 4.52 2.02 23.60
C PRO A 133 3.01 2.02 23.84
N TYR A 134 2.25 2.39 22.81
CA TYR A 134 0.79 2.38 22.84
C TYR A 134 0.21 1.64 21.64
N VAL A 135 -1.02 1.14 21.80
CA VAL A 135 -1.82 0.53 20.75
C VAL A 135 -3.22 1.11 20.82
N VAL A 136 -3.72 1.61 19.69
CA VAL A 136 -5.11 2.06 19.52
C VAL A 136 -5.79 1.12 18.53
N THR A 137 -6.95 0.61 18.93
CA THR A 137 -7.83 -0.22 18.13
C THR A 137 -9.23 0.39 18.10
N ALA A 138 -9.96 0.16 17.03
CA ALA A 138 -11.37 0.52 16.95
C ALA A 138 -12.13 -0.55 16.16
N ASP A 139 -13.46 -0.56 16.22
CA ASP A 139 -14.27 -1.47 15.39
C ASP A 139 -14.32 -0.99 13.93
N ASN A 140 -14.51 0.31 13.75
CA ASN A 140 -14.53 0.95 12.44
C ASN A 140 -13.78 2.29 12.50
N ALA A 141 -13.09 2.63 11.42
CA ALA A 141 -12.65 3.99 11.15
C ALA A 141 -13.17 4.42 9.79
N THR A 142 -13.78 5.60 9.72
CA THR A 142 -14.30 6.18 8.48
C THR A 142 -13.66 7.54 8.27
N GLN A 143 -13.09 7.73 7.09
CA GLN A 143 -12.54 9.00 6.64
C GLN A 143 -13.40 9.51 5.48
N ASP A 144 -14.05 10.66 5.71
CA ASP A 144 -14.85 11.32 4.69
C ASP A 144 -13.90 12.00 3.68
N PRO A 145 -14.03 11.73 2.38
CA PRO A 145 -13.22 12.34 1.34
C PRO A 145 -13.45 13.86 1.18
N ALA A 146 -14.58 14.41 1.65
CA ALA A 146 -14.80 15.86 1.73
C ALA A 146 -14.01 16.51 2.89
N GLU A 147 -13.72 15.73 3.93
CA GLU A 147 -12.99 16.14 5.13
C GLU A 147 -11.79 15.21 5.38
N PRO A 148 -10.78 15.16 4.48
CA PRO A 148 -9.70 14.16 4.53
C PRO A 148 -8.82 14.29 5.78
N ASN A 149 -8.84 15.41 6.49
CA ASN A 149 -8.08 15.60 7.72
C ASN A 149 -8.76 14.96 8.94
N PHE A 150 -10.02 14.52 8.82
CA PHE A 150 -10.79 13.95 9.91
C PHE A 150 -11.01 12.45 9.75
N VAL A 151 -10.77 11.71 10.82
CA VAL A 151 -11.07 10.28 10.90
C VAL A 151 -12.00 10.04 12.07
N THR A 152 -13.17 9.48 11.79
CA THR A 152 -14.13 9.10 12.84
C THR A 152 -13.94 7.63 13.18
N PHE A 153 -13.79 7.32 14.46
CA PHE A 153 -13.66 5.99 15.00
C PHE A 153 -14.90 5.62 15.82
N ASP A 154 -15.34 4.38 15.68
CA ASP A 154 -16.40 3.78 16.50
C ASP A 154 -15.81 2.69 17.41
N ASN A 155 -16.21 2.69 18.68
CA ASN A 155 -15.74 1.80 19.75
C ASN A 155 -14.21 1.73 19.82
N ILE A 156 -13.61 2.82 20.29
CA ILE A 156 -12.15 2.93 20.47
C ILE A 156 -11.74 2.18 21.74
N GLN A 157 -10.64 1.45 21.63
CA GLN A 157 -9.89 0.92 22.75
C GLN A 157 -8.42 1.28 22.57
N ALA A 158 -7.80 1.86 23.60
CA ALA A 158 -6.42 2.26 23.60
C ALA A 158 -5.71 1.71 24.83
N ASP A 159 -4.59 1.02 24.60
CA ASP A 159 -3.75 0.45 25.66
C ASP A 159 -2.37 1.09 25.60
N VAL A 160 -1.93 1.65 26.73
CA VAL A 160 -0.61 2.30 26.87
C VAL A 160 0.17 1.58 27.96
N LYS A 161 1.40 1.16 27.64
CA LYS A 161 2.33 0.65 28.65
C LYS A 161 3.16 1.79 29.19
N THR A 162 3.17 1.98 30.50
CA THR A 162 3.96 3.02 31.16
C THR A 162 5.34 2.48 31.53
N ASN A 163 6.26 3.35 31.96
CA ASN A 163 7.68 3.03 32.24
C ASN A 163 7.93 1.93 33.30
N GLY A 164 6.93 1.52 34.09
CA GLY A 164 7.00 0.28 34.87
C GLY A 164 6.62 -0.91 33.99
N GLU A 165 7.45 -1.96 33.89
CA GLU A 165 7.19 -3.14 33.03
C GLU A 165 5.78 -3.77 33.23
N GLN A 166 5.14 -3.51 34.37
CA GLN A 166 3.83 -4.02 34.76
C GLN A 166 2.69 -2.98 34.71
N ASP A 167 3.00 -1.70 34.52
CA ASP A 167 2.03 -0.61 34.59
C ASP A 167 1.41 -0.35 33.23
N TRP A 168 0.09 -0.47 33.14
CA TRP A 168 -0.66 -0.20 31.93
C TRP A 168 -1.89 0.65 32.22
N LEU A 169 -2.28 1.39 31.21
CA LEU A 169 -3.48 2.21 31.14
C LEU A 169 -4.32 1.69 29.98
N SER A 170 -5.60 1.39 30.23
CA SER A 170 -6.55 1.11 29.16
C SER A 170 -7.62 2.19 29.14
N LEU A 171 -7.94 2.67 27.96
CA LEU A 171 -8.96 3.66 27.70
C LEU A 171 -9.94 3.09 26.69
N THR A 172 -11.23 3.23 26.97
CA THR A 172 -12.30 2.88 26.03
C THR A 172 -13.21 4.08 25.81
N ALA A 173 -13.69 4.26 24.58
CA ALA A 173 -14.64 5.31 24.23
C ALA A 173 -15.59 4.81 23.13
N SER A 174 -16.86 5.20 23.15
CA SER A 174 -17.82 4.76 22.13
C SER A 174 -17.58 5.41 20.77
N ARG A 175 -17.12 6.67 20.76
CA ARG A 175 -16.81 7.41 19.54
C ARG A 175 -15.58 8.28 19.76
N GLY A 176 -14.81 8.48 18.68
CA GLY A 176 -13.86 9.58 18.65
C GLY A 176 -13.63 10.13 17.27
N ARG A 177 -13.29 11.42 17.20
CA ARG A 177 -12.96 12.12 15.97
C ARG A 177 -11.53 12.62 16.07
N TYR A 178 -10.68 12.08 15.21
CA TYR A 178 -9.28 12.50 15.12
C TYR A 178 -9.12 13.56 14.03
N ASN A 179 -8.39 14.62 14.35
CA ASN A 179 -7.95 15.62 13.39
C ASN A 179 -6.44 15.47 13.17
N SER A 180 -6.04 15.12 11.95
CA SER A 180 -4.62 14.92 11.61
C SER A 180 -3.83 16.23 11.50
N GLU A 181 -4.49 17.37 11.29
CA GLU A 181 -3.85 18.69 11.15
C GLU A 181 -3.45 19.26 12.52
N THR A 182 -4.34 19.17 13.51
CA THR A 182 -4.08 19.62 14.88
C THR A 182 -3.55 18.51 15.79
N GLN A 183 -3.53 17.26 15.32
CA GLN A 183 -3.17 16.08 16.11
C GLN A 183 -4.00 15.94 17.39
N THR A 184 -5.28 16.29 17.31
CA THR A 184 -6.23 16.21 18.42
C THR A 184 -7.23 15.07 18.20
N LEU A 185 -7.57 14.37 19.27
CA LEU A 185 -8.60 13.33 19.30
C LEU A 185 -9.70 13.73 20.27
N ASP A 186 -10.88 13.99 19.73
CA ASP A 186 -12.09 14.28 20.49
C ASP A 186 -12.85 12.98 20.75
N LEU A 187 -12.83 12.51 21.98
CA LEU A 187 -13.55 11.36 22.48
C LEU A 187 -14.92 11.78 22.97
N THR A 188 -15.94 11.01 22.61
CA THR A 188 -17.33 11.26 22.99
C THR A 188 -18.04 9.97 23.38
N GLN A 189 -18.84 10.07 24.45
CA GLN A 189 -19.70 9.04 25.00
C GLN A 189 -18.95 7.84 25.62
N LYS A 190 -19.32 7.51 26.86
CA LYS A 190 -18.81 6.36 27.63
C LYS A 190 -17.28 6.26 27.57
N ILE A 191 -16.62 7.26 28.14
CA ILE A 191 -15.17 7.26 28.27
C ILE A 191 -14.86 6.58 29.60
N ASP A 192 -14.18 5.43 29.54
CA ASP A 192 -13.75 4.69 30.70
C ASP A 192 -12.23 4.52 30.64
N ILE A 193 -11.56 4.82 31.74
CA ILE A 193 -10.10 4.76 31.85
C ILE A 193 -9.75 3.91 33.06
N PHE A 194 -8.89 2.91 32.85
CA PHE A 194 -8.45 1.96 33.86
C PHE A 194 -6.94 1.95 33.97
N THR A 195 -6.43 1.84 35.20
CA THR A 195 -5.00 1.73 35.49
C THR A 195 -4.72 0.49 36.33
N THR A 196 -3.52 -0.09 36.19
CA THR A 196 -3.08 -1.23 37.02
C THR A 196 -3.08 -0.93 38.52
N TRP A 197 -2.94 0.34 38.92
CA TRP A 197 -2.93 0.76 40.33
C TRP A 197 -4.32 0.82 40.98
N GLY A 198 -5.38 0.40 40.26
CA GLY A 198 -6.74 0.33 40.77
C GLY A 198 -7.50 1.65 40.68
N TYR A 199 -7.03 2.61 39.87
CA TYR A 199 -7.82 3.81 39.55
C TYR A 199 -8.65 3.58 38.30
N GLU A 200 -9.90 4.02 38.37
CA GLU A 200 -10.90 4.01 37.32
C GLU A 200 -11.46 5.42 37.16
N MET A 201 -11.61 5.91 35.93
CA MET A 201 -12.22 7.21 35.64
C MET A 201 -13.27 7.07 34.56
N HIS A 202 -14.40 7.75 34.76
CA HIS A 202 -15.51 7.82 33.84
C HIS A 202 -15.77 9.26 33.43
N GLY A 203 -16.09 9.47 32.15
CA GLY A 203 -16.47 10.76 31.62
C GLY A 203 -17.32 10.64 30.36
N GLU A 204 -17.85 11.77 29.91
CA GLU A 204 -18.67 11.83 28.69
C GLU A 204 -17.90 12.39 27.49
N GLN A 205 -17.03 13.37 27.71
CA GLN A 205 -16.27 14.05 26.65
C GLN A 205 -14.84 14.29 27.09
N ALA A 206 -13.89 14.04 26.21
CA ALA A 206 -12.49 14.37 26.44
C ALA A 206 -11.79 14.68 25.13
N THR A 207 -10.91 15.67 25.15
CA THR A 207 -10.03 16.01 24.03
C THR A 207 -8.61 15.67 24.43
N VAL A 208 -7.94 14.89 23.59
CA VAL A 208 -6.52 14.53 23.74
C VAL A 208 -5.72 15.25 22.66
N ASP A 209 -4.73 16.04 23.08
CA ASP A 209 -3.75 16.68 22.22
C ASP A 209 -2.46 15.85 22.27
N PHE A 210 -2.15 15.17 21.16
CA PHE A 210 -0.97 14.31 21.06
C PHE A 210 0.33 15.09 20.87
N ASP A 211 0.28 16.32 20.34
CA ASP A 211 1.47 17.16 20.15
C ASP A 211 1.94 17.72 21.50
N GLN A 212 1.00 18.26 22.28
CA GLN A 212 1.29 18.80 23.61
C GLN A 212 1.32 17.74 24.72
N GLY A 213 0.80 16.54 24.46
CA GLY A 213 0.65 15.49 25.47
C GLY A 213 -0.33 15.89 26.58
N LYS A 214 -1.42 16.56 26.22
CA LYS A 214 -2.44 17.05 27.16
C LYS A 214 -3.76 16.35 26.95
N LEU A 215 -4.46 16.11 28.04
CA LEU A 215 -5.83 15.62 28.04
C LEU A 215 -6.71 16.64 28.76
N ARG A 216 -7.85 16.97 28.18
CA ARG A 216 -8.84 17.87 28.77
C ARG A 216 -10.22 17.25 28.70
N SER A 217 -11.01 17.39 29.75
CA SER A 217 -12.44 17.10 29.76
C SER A 217 -13.18 18.32 30.25
N ASP A 218 -14.09 18.82 29.42
CA ASP A 218 -14.99 19.94 29.74
C ASP A 218 -16.34 19.47 30.30
N SER A 219 -16.49 18.16 30.55
CA SER A 219 -17.68 17.52 31.11
C SER A 219 -17.39 16.94 32.49
N GLU A 220 -18.45 16.59 33.23
CA GLU A 220 -18.30 15.93 34.52
C GLU A 220 -17.45 14.65 34.39
N VAL A 221 -16.49 14.52 35.30
CA VAL A 221 -15.65 13.34 35.47
C VAL A 221 -15.87 12.73 36.84
N GLN A 222 -15.90 11.41 36.89
CA GLN A 222 -16.00 10.63 38.11
C GLN A 222 -14.80 9.70 38.20
N GLY A 223 -14.08 9.73 39.31
CA GLY A 223 -12.92 8.89 39.58
C GLY A 223 -13.18 7.98 40.76
N HIS A 224 -12.75 6.73 40.65
CA HIS A 224 -12.72 5.75 41.72
C HIS A 224 -11.28 5.27 41.88
N GLY A 225 -10.84 5.06 43.12
CA GLY A 225 -9.54 4.50 43.40
C GLY A 225 -9.41 4.02 44.83
N PRO A 226 -8.23 3.49 45.22
CA PRO A 226 -7.99 2.97 46.56
C PRO A 226 -8.21 4.04 47.65
N LEU A 227 -7.91 5.30 47.34
CA LEU A 227 -8.10 6.43 48.25
C LEU A 227 -9.57 6.84 48.42
N GLY A 228 -10.46 6.41 47.53
CA GLY A 228 -11.89 6.70 47.56
C GLY A 228 -12.44 7.21 46.23
N THR A 229 -13.44 8.09 46.29
CA THR A 229 -14.14 8.60 45.09
C THR A 229 -13.96 10.09 44.88
N LEU A 230 -13.94 10.50 43.62
CA LEU A 230 -13.74 11.87 43.16
C LEU A 230 -14.84 12.22 42.14
N ARG A 231 -15.41 13.41 42.23
CA ARG A 231 -16.28 13.98 41.21
C ARG A 231 -15.88 15.43 40.95
N ALA A 232 -15.73 15.80 39.69
CA ALA A 232 -15.41 17.17 39.28
C ALA A 232 -16.13 17.52 37.97
N ASP A 233 -16.36 18.80 37.73
CA ASP A 233 -17.08 19.24 36.52
C ASP A 233 -16.17 19.31 35.29
N SER A 234 -14.85 19.37 35.49
CA SER A 234 -13.84 19.35 34.43
C SER A 234 -12.51 18.79 34.91
N MET A 235 -11.71 18.31 33.96
CA MET A 235 -10.41 17.70 34.20
C MET A 235 -9.39 18.21 33.18
N SER A 236 -8.14 18.39 33.62
CA SER A 236 -7.00 18.47 32.72
C SER A 236 -5.85 17.63 33.24
N ALA A 237 -5.16 16.95 32.35
CA ALA A 237 -3.95 16.21 32.64
C ALA A 237 -2.86 16.64 31.67
N ASP A 238 -1.66 16.84 32.20
CA ASP A 238 -0.49 17.22 31.43
C ASP A 238 0.59 16.17 31.66
N HIS A 239 0.93 15.45 30.59
CA HIS A 239 1.88 14.35 30.65
C HIS A 239 3.31 14.83 30.93
N ALA A 240 3.70 16.01 30.45
CA ALA A 240 5.05 16.56 30.63
C ALA A 240 5.31 16.96 32.09
N THR A 241 4.30 17.52 32.76
CA THR A 241 4.40 17.93 34.17
C THR A 241 3.96 16.84 35.15
N GLN A 242 3.32 15.77 34.66
CA GLN A 242 2.69 14.73 35.48
C GLN A 242 1.66 15.27 36.47
N VAL A 243 0.99 16.37 36.12
CA VAL A 243 -0.02 17.02 36.95
C VAL A 243 -1.41 16.71 36.40
N LEU A 244 -2.28 16.20 37.28
CA LEU A 244 -3.71 16.12 37.06
C LEU A 244 -4.39 17.25 37.85
N ARG A 245 -5.25 18.03 37.18
CA ARG A 245 -6.03 19.10 37.77
C ARG A 245 -7.51 18.85 37.52
N PHE A 246 -8.28 19.00 38.59
CA PHE A 246 -9.73 18.91 38.56
C PHE A 246 -10.29 20.28 38.94
N ASP A 247 -11.22 20.78 38.14
CA ASP A 247 -11.80 22.11 38.30
C ASP A 247 -13.33 22.01 38.26
N GLY A 248 -14.01 22.87 39.03
CA GLY A 248 -15.47 22.94 39.11
C GLY A 248 -16.10 21.90 40.04
N ASN A 249 -16.84 22.39 41.06
CA ASN A 249 -17.57 21.61 42.08
C ASN A 249 -16.90 20.29 42.52
N VAL A 250 -15.59 20.35 42.76
CA VAL A 250 -14.79 19.17 43.11
C VAL A 250 -15.24 18.63 44.47
N LYS A 251 -15.67 17.37 44.49
CA LYS A 251 -16.03 16.62 45.70
C LYS A 251 -15.17 15.37 45.75
N MET A 252 -14.47 15.18 46.86
CA MET A 252 -13.67 14.00 47.11
C MET A 252 -14.13 13.35 48.41
N LEU A 253 -14.45 12.06 48.34
CA LEU A 253 -14.71 11.23 49.51
C LEU A 253 -13.48 10.34 49.71
N ILE A 254 -12.72 10.61 50.76
CA ILE A 254 -11.58 9.77 51.14
C ILE A 254 -12.11 8.63 52.00
N LEU A 255 -11.87 7.40 51.55
CA LEU A 255 -12.12 6.21 52.36
C LEU A 255 -10.80 5.85 53.05
N PRO A 256 -10.63 6.15 54.35
CA PRO A 256 -9.45 5.71 55.06
C PRO A 256 -9.40 4.19 55.04
N ASP A 257 -8.22 3.63 54.77
CA ASP A 257 -7.95 2.20 54.87
C ASP A 257 -8.57 1.68 56.17
N GLN A 258 -9.58 0.82 56.06
CA GLN A 258 -9.93 -0.02 57.20
C GLN A 258 -8.64 -0.81 57.48
N PRO A 259 -7.99 -0.66 58.65
CA PRO A 259 -6.84 -1.48 58.96
C PRO A 259 -7.29 -2.92 58.74
N SER A 260 -6.58 -3.63 57.88
CA SER A 260 -6.73 -5.08 57.74
C SER A 260 -6.71 -5.62 59.16
N GLN A 261 -7.87 -6.02 59.68
CA GLN A 261 -7.94 -6.62 60.98
C GLN A 261 -7.00 -7.81 60.91
N GLY A 262 -5.97 -7.76 61.74
CA GLY A 262 -4.97 -8.80 61.82
C GLY A 262 -5.69 -10.13 61.86
N VAL A 263 -5.32 -11.01 60.94
CA VAL A 263 -5.52 -12.43 61.14
C VAL A 263 -4.65 -12.77 62.35
N GLU A 264 -5.22 -12.64 63.54
CA GLU A 264 -4.70 -13.28 64.75
C GLU A 264 -5.11 -14.76 64.71
N GLU A 265 -4.09 -15.58 64.94
CA GLU A 265 -4.00 -17.06 65.06
C GLU A 265 -3.97 -17.90 63.77
#